data_AF-A0A7S2NQ69-F1
#
_entry.id   AF-A0A7S2NQ69-F1
#
_cell.length_a   1.000
_cell.length_b   1.000
_cell.length_c   1.000
_cell.angle_alpha   90.00
_cell.angle_beta   90.00
_cell.angle_gamma   90.00
#
_symmetry.space_group_name_H-M   'P 1'
#
loop_
_entity.id
_entity.type
_entity.pdbx_description
1 polymer ?
#
loop_
_entity_poly.entity_id
_entity_poly.type
_entity_poly.pdbx_seq_one_letter_code
_entity_poly.pdbx_strand_id
1 'polypeptide(L)'
;AGSIFTFLPGAPPVTLSGIWFMTEETFAPAILVSGGILNIDHCTFHGIGTSAIRVEGQGHVRITACTFTSNGNLVHSLQGGAIYADGSSTVEVEASSFSGNMAMDGGAIFAAGHARILIILSVFEHNQALQ
;
A
#
# COMPACT_ATOMS: atom_id res chain seq x y z
N ALA A 1 -8.13 15.28 5.40
CA ALA A 1 -7.25 14.54 6.33
C ALA A 1 -6.02 14.07 5.55
N GLY A 2 -4.82 14.14 6.13
CA GLY A 2 -3.58 13.68 5.48
C GLY A 2 -3.25 12.23 5.85
N SER A 3 -2.26 11.65 5.17
CA SER A 3 -1.68 10.36 5.54
C SER A 3 -1.04 10.39 6.92
N ILE A 4 -0.98 9.24 7.60
CA ILE A 4 -0.31 9.10 8.91
C ILE A 4 1.19 9.36 8.74
N PHE A 5 1.80 8.74 7.73
CA PHE A 5 3.17 9.00 7.34
C PHE A 5 3.26 9.47 5.89
N THR A 6 4.15 10.42 5.63
CA THR A 6 4.48 10.90 4.29
C THR A 6 5.99 10.91 4.13
N PHE A 7 6.50 10.27 3.07
CA PHE A 7 7.91 10.21 2.73
C PHE A 7 8.14 10.92 1.40
N LEU A 8 8.95 11.97 1.46
CA LEU A 8 9.21 12.87 0.33
C LEU A 8 10.55 12.54 -0.35
N PRO A 9 10.76 13.01 -1.60
CA PRO A 9 12.06 12.93 -2.24
C PRO A 9 13.20 13.48 -1.37
N GLY A 10 14.28 12.71 -1.25
CA GLY A 10 15.44 13.05 -0.41
C GLY A 10 15.30 12.66 1.06
N ALA A 11 14.16 12.09 1.49
CA ALA A 11 14.03 11.54 2.84
C ALA A 11 15.06 10.42 3.06
N PRO A 12 15.71 10.36 4.23
CA PRO A 12 16.60 9.25 4.57
C PRO A 12 15.81 7.94 4.63
N PRO A 13 16.46 6.78 4.45
CA PRO A 13 15.79 5.50 4.62
C PRO A 13 15.15 5.37 6.00
N VAL A 14 13.89 4.95 6.05
CA VAL A 14 13.13 4.72 7.29
C VAL A 14 12.63 3.29 7.33
N THR A 15 12.63 2.70 8.53
CA THR A 15 12.04 1.38 8.78
C THR A 15 10.88 1.51 9.75
N LEU A 16 9.74 0.95 9.37
CA LEU A 16 8.57 0.76 10.22
C LEU A 16 8.49 -0.74 10.51
N SER A 17 8.51 -1.13 11.80
CA SER A 17 8.45 -2.55 12.18
C SER A 17 7.46 -2.80 13.31
N GLY A 18 6.62 -3.82 13.17
CA GLY A 18 5.67 -4.23 14.20
C GLY A 18 4.52 -3.26 14.46
N ILE A 19 4.16 -2.42 13.49
CA ILE A 19 3.13 -1.37 13.65
C ILE A 19 1.79 -1.86 13.10
N TRP A 20 0.71 -1.54 13.83
CA TRP A 20 -0.67 -1.74 13.39
C TRP A 20 -1.29 -0.42 12.90
N PHE A 21 -1.64 -0.35 11.63
CA PHE A 21 -2.33 0.76 10.99
C PHE A 21 -3.82 0.46 10.85
N MET A 22 -4.65 1.30 11.47
CA MET A 22 -6.10 1.30 11.33
C MET A 22 -6.60 2.75 11.31
N THR A 23 -7.57 3.06 10.45
CA THR A 23 -8.10 4.41 10.31
C THR A 23 -9.60 4.36 10.15
N GLU A 24 -10.33 5.21 10.87
CA GLU A 24 -11.75 5.42 10.63
C GLU A 24 -11.93 6.49 9.55
N GLU A 25 -12.58 6.14 8.43
CA GLU A 25 -13.14 7.10 7.47
C GLU A 25 -12.15 8.12 6.88
N THR A 26 -10.92 7.71 6.58
CA THR A 26 -9.94 8.59 5.91
C THR A 26 -10.00 8.43 4.40
N PHE A 27 -10.15 9.53 3.66
CA PHE A 27 -10.00 9.61 2.20
C PHE A 27 -8.54 9.63 1.72
N ALA A 28 -7.58 9.43 2.62
CA ALA A 28 -6.14 9.41 2.34
C ALA A 28 -5.58 8.02 2.64
N PRO A 29 -4.47 7.64 1.97
CA PRO A 29 -3.76 6.42 2.32
C PRO A 29 -3.13 6.56 3.71
N ALA A 30 -2.96 5.45 4.43
CA ALA A 30 -2.26 5.46 5.71
C ALA A 30 -0.81 5.93 5.54
N ILE A 31 -0.15 5.50 4.47
CA ILE A 31 1.22 5.91 4.12
C ILE A 31 1.26 6.42 2.68
N LEU A 32 1.86 7.59 2.50
CA LEU A 32 2.23 8.15 1.20
C LEU A 32 3.75 8.14 1.03
N VAL A 33 4.24 7.56 -0.06
CA VAL A 33 5.66 7.55 -0.42
C VAL A 33 5.83 8.14 -1.83
N SER A 34 6.28 9.38 -1.93
CA SER A 34 6.57 10.05 -3.22
C SER A 34 8.07 10.07 -3.56
N GLY A 35 8.93 9.71 -2.61
CA GLY A 35 10.37 9.53 -2.79
C GLY A 35 11.05 8.96 -1.55
N GLY A 36 12.35 8.63 -1.67
CA GLY A 36 13.12 7.98 -0.61
C GLY A 36 12.87 6.47 -0.54
N ILE A 37 13.45 5.82 0.48
CA ILE A 37 13.33 4.38 0.73
C ILE A 37 12.56 4.17 2.03
N LEU A 38 11.45 3.44 1.95
CA LEU A 38 10.70 2.99 3.11
C LEU A 38 10.76 1.46 3.19
N ASN A 39 11.24 0.95 4.31
CA ASN A 39 11.14 -0.47 4.65
C ASN A 39 9.99 -0.66 5.65
N ILE A 40 9.13 -1.63 5.40
CA ILE A 40 7.97 -1.98 6.23
C ILE A 40 8.07 -3.46 6.56
N ASP A 41 8.16 -3.77 7.84
CA ASP A 41 8.47 -5.10 8.32
C ASP A 41 7.47 -5.52 9.41
N HIS A 42 6.89 -6.72 9.35
CA HIS A 42 5.96 -7.23 10.37
C HIS A 42 4.81 -6.26 10.74
N CYS A 43 4.35 -5.43 9.79
CA CYS A 43 3.29 -4.46 10.02
C CYS A 43 1.93 -4.99 9.57
N THR A 44 0.86 -4.46 10.16
CA THR A 44 -0.53 -4.76 9.78
C THR A 44 -1.22 -3.50 9.28
N PHE A 45 -1.91 -3.59 8.14
CA PHE A 45 -2.79 -2.58 7.60
C PHE A 45 -4.20 -3.15 7.52
N HIS A 46 -5.09 -2.65 8.38
CA HIS A 46 -6.44 -3.18 8.51
C HIS A 46 -7.50 -2.08 8.38
N GLY A 47 -8.50 -2.32 7.53
CA GLY A 47 -9.69 -1.48 7.47
C GLY A 47 -9.40 -0.05 6.99
N ILE A 48 -8.34 0.16 6.20
CA ILE A 48 -8.04 1.47 5.63
C ILE A 48 -9.06 1.75 4.54
N GLY A 49 -9.77 2.88 4.64
CA GLY A 49 -10.85 3.23 3.70
C GLY A 49 -10.42 3.39 2.25
N THR A 50 -9.13 3.69 2.04
CA THR A 50 -8.49 3.80 0.74
C THR A 50 -7.36 2.78 0.56
N SER A 51 -6.51 2.95 -0.46
CA SER A 51 -5.24 2.23 -0.54
C SER A 51 -4.46 2.39 0.78
N ALA A 52 -4.10 1.30 1.44
CA ALA A 52 -3.31 1.38 2.67
C ALA A 52 -1.97 2.12 2.45
N ILE A 53 -1.29 1.82 1.33
CA ILE A 53 -0.05 2.46 0.93
C ILE A 53 -0.20 3.01 -0.48
N ARG A 54 0.12 4.30 -0.66
CA ARG A 54 0.28 4.92 -1.98
C ARG A 54 1.77 5.18 -2.22
N VAL A 55 2.28 4.66 -3.33
CA VAL A 55 3.64 4.88 -3.80
C VAL A 55 3.61 5.57 -5.16
N GLU A 56 4.23 6.73 -5.26
CA GLU A 56 4.23 7.56 -6.46
C GLU A 56 5.61 8.16 -6.72
N GLY A 57 5.77 8.87 -7.84
CA GLY A 57 7.02 9.55 -8.18
C GLY A 57 8.21 8.58 -8.27
N GLN A 58 9.23 8.80 -7.44
CA GLN A 58 10.42 7.95 -7.31
C GLN A 58 10.44 7.20 -5.97
N GLY A 59 9.27 7.01 -5.35
CA GLY A 59 9.13 6.28 -4.09
C GLY A 59 9.59 4.83 -4.24
N HIS A 60 10.35 4.35 -3.24
CA HIS A 60 10.78 2.97 -3.17
C HIS A 60 10.33 2.35 -1.85
N VAL A 61 9.52 1.31 -1.92
CA VAL A 61 8.97 0.63 -0.73
C VAL A 61 9.33 -0.83 -0.75
N ARG A 62 9.89 -1.31 0.37
CA ARG A 62 10.07 -2.74 0.66
C ARG A 62 9.10 -3.16 1.75
N ILE A 63 8.37 -4.23 1.51
CA ILE A 63 7.32 -4.74 2.38
C ILE A 63 7.65 -6.20 2.67
N THR A 64 7.92 -6.52 3.93
CA THR A 64 8.32 -7.85 4.37
C THR A 64 7.45 -8.30 5.53
N ALA A 65 6.96 -9.55 5.47
CA ALA A 65 6.17 -10.15 6.55
C ALA A 65 4.95 -9.32 7.00
N CYS A 66 4.34 -8.56 6.09
CA CYS A 66 3.24 -7.66 6.41
C CYS A 66 1.87 -8.29 6.10
N THR A 67 0.83 -7.76 6.74
CA THR A 67 -0.55 -8.19 6.53
C THR A 67 -1.42 -7.00 6.09
N PHE A 68 -2.12 -7.14 4.97
CA PHE A 68 -3.08 -6.17 4.45
C PHE A 68 -4.48 -6.78 4.42
N THR A 69 -5.39 -6.28 5.25
CA THR A 69 -6.73 -6.85 5.40
C THR A 69 -7.83 -5.81 5.28
N SER A 70 -8.86 -6.11 4.49
CA SER A 70 -10.08 -5.29 4.42
C SER A 70 -9.85 -3.82 4.08
N ASN A 71 -8.83 -3.52 3.26
CA ASN A 71 -8.54 -2.15 2.84
C ASN A 71 -9.27 -1.78 1.53
N GLY A 72 -9.46 -0.48 1.29
CA GLY A 72 -10.13 0.09 0.12
C GLY A 72 -11.65 -0.03 0.11
N ASN A 73 -12.27 -0.23 1.28
CA ASN A 73 -13.70 -0.52 1.43
C ASN A 73 -14.64 0.71 1.38
N LEU A 74 -14.12 1.95 1.44
CA LEU A 74 -14.98 3.15 1.56
C LEU A 74 -15.23 3.90 0.26
N VAL A 75 -14.31 3.83 -0.71
CA VAL A 75 -14.37 4.74 -1.87
C VAL A 75 -14.39 3.94 -3.18
N HIS A 76 -15.57 3.91 -3.80
CA HIS A 76 -15.88 3.25 -5.07
C HIS A 76 -15.24 3.89 -6.31
N SER A 77 -14.17 4.65 -6.17
CA SER A 77 -13.40 5.24 -7.28
C SER A 77 -11.90 5.00 -7.16
N LEU A 78 -11.47 4.16 -6.21
CA LEU A 78 -10.07 3.94 -5.92
C LEU A 78 -9.47 2.79 -6.73
N GLN A 79 -8.15 2.88 -6.86
CA GLN A 79 -7.31 1.83 -7.38
C GLN A 79 -6.39 1.29 -6.27
N GLY A 80 -6.21 -0.03 -6.22
CA GLY A 80 -5.28 -0.67 -5.30
C GLY A 80 -5.75 -0.64 -3.85
N GLY A 81 -6.62 -1.56 -3.44
CA GLY A 81 -7.23 -1.55 -2.09
C GLY A 81 -6.20 -1.60 -0.97
N ALA A 82 -5.11 -2.35 -1.15
CA ALA A 82 -3.96 -2.34 -0.25
C ALA A 82 -2.86 -1.41 -0.73
N ILE A 83 -2.42 -1.55 -1.98
CA ILE A 83 -1.28 -0.79 -2.53
C ILE A 83 -1.66 -0.15 -3.86
N TYR A 84 -1.50 1.16 -3.94
CA TYR A 84 -1.52 1.91 -5.20
C TYR A 84 -0.09 2.30 -5.57
N ALA A 85 0.40 1.86 -6.73
CA ALA A 85 1.72 2.20 -7.24
C ALA A 85 1.63 2.90 -8.61
N ASP A 86 2.24 4.07 -8.74
CA ASP A 86 2.22 4.89 -9.95
C ASP A 86 3.55 5.63 -10.18
N GLY A 87 3.69 6.31 -11.32
CA GLY A 87 4.90 7.04 -11.69
C GLY A 87 6.05 6.09 -12.02
N SER A 88 7.26 6.39 -11.51
CA SER A 88 8.43 5.50 -11.61
C SER A 88 8.73 4.82 -10.27
N SER A 89 7.68 4.59 -9.47
CA SER A 89 7.81 3.97 -8.17
C SER A 89 8.30 2.53 -8.26
N THR A 90 8.84 2.03 -7.16
CA THR A 90 9.23 0.64 -7.01
C THR A 90 8.65 0.08 -5.72
N VAL A 91 7.97 -1.07 -5.82
CA VAL A 91 7.40 -1.79 -4.69
C VAL A 91 7.91 -3.23 -4.71
N GLU A 92 8.60 -3.61 -3.64
CA GLU A 92 9.09 -4.97 -3.41
C GLU A 92 8.30 -5.57 -2.25
N VAL A 93 7.62 -6.69 -2.48
CA VAL A 93 6.80 -7.38 -1.49
C VAL A 93 7.30 -8.79 -1.30
N GLU A 94 7.58 -9.15 -0.05
CA GLU A 94 8.07 -10.47 0.33
C GLU A 94 7.30 -11.01 1.55
N ALA A 95 7.01 -12.31 1.54
CA ALA A 95 6.47 -13.04 2.70
C ALA A 95 5.21 -12.40 3.32
N SER A 96 4.39 -11.73 2.51
CA SER A 96 3.26 -10.91 2.99
C SER A 96 1.91 -11.50 2.61
N SER A 97 0.85 -11.10 3.31
CA SER A 97 -0.53 -11.55 3.05
C SER A 97 -1.45 -10.38 2.71
N PHE A 98 -2.28 -10.56 1.69
CA PHE A 98 -3.32 -9.63 1.26
C PHE A 98 -4.66 -10.36 1.28
N SER A 99 -5.57 -9.97 2.17
CA SER A 99 -6.87 -10.62 2.30
C SER A 99 -8.05 -9.65 2.32
N GLY A 100 -9.07 -9.90 1.50
CA GLY A 100 -10.30 -9.12 1.52
C GLY A 100 -10.13 -7.64 1.18
N ASN A 101 -9.05 -7.25 0.48
CA ASN A 101 -8.86 -5.88 0.01
C ASN A 101 -9.71 -5.64 -1.26
N MET A 102 -10.28 -4.46 -1.37
CA MET A 102 -11.24 -4.11 -2.42
C MET A 102 -10.86 -2.79 -3.08
N ALA A 103 -11.10 -2.67 -4.39
CA ALA A 103 -10.92 -1.42 -5.15
C ALA A 103 -11.74 -1.49 -6.44
N MET A 104 -11.90 -0.38 -7.16
CA MET A 104 -12.45 -0.44 -8.51
C MET A 104 -11.51 -1.19 -9.45
N ASP A 105 -10.24 -0.80 -9.43
CA ASP A 105 -9.19 -1.44 -10.22
C ASP A 105 -8.11 -2.02 -9.30
N GLY A 106 -7.77 -3.29 -9.51
CA GLY A 106 -6.74 -3.98 -8.73
C GLY A 106 -7.10 -4.10 -7.25
N GLY A 107 -7.99 -5.06 -6.91
CA GLY A 107 -8.54 -5.21 -5.55
C GLY A 107 -7.52 -5.17 -4.41
N ALA A 108 -6.37 -5.83 -4.56
CA ALA A 108 -5.25 -5.70 -3.63
C ALA A 108 -4.24 -4.63 -4.08
N ILE A 109 -3.68 -4.81 -5.27
CA ILE A 109 -2.60 -3.98 -5.78
C ILE A 109 -2.99 -3.45 -7.14
N PHE A 110 -2.80 -2.16 -7.34
CA PHE A 110 -2.89 -1.52 -8.64
C PHE A 110 -1.55 -0.89 -9.01
N ALA A 111 -1.13 -1.09 -10.26
CA ALA A 111 0.10 -0.57 -10.82
C ALA A 111 -0.20 0.22 -12.09
N ALA A 112 0.28 1.45 -12.17
CA ALA A 112 0.16 2.31 -13.36
C ALA A 112 1.47 3.02 -13.71
N GLY A 113 1.47 3.70 -14.86
CA GLY A 113 2.62 4.42 -15.37
C GLY A 113 3.81 3.51 -15.66
N HIS A 114 4.95 3.80 -15.03
CA HIS A 114 6.18 3.02 -15.10
C HIS A 114 6.52 2.34 -13.75
N ALA A 115 5.52 2.16 -12.89
CA ALA A 115 5.70 1.52 -11.60
C ALA A 115 6.22 0.09 -11.78
N ARG A 116 7.18 -0.31 -10.94
CA ARG A 116 7.75 -1.66 -10.93
C ARG A 116 7.33 -2.37 -9.66
N ILE A 117 6.74 -3.55 -9.80
CA ILE A 117 6.30 -4.37 -8.68
C ILE A 117 6.96 -5.74 -8.76
N LEU A 118 7.60 -6.15 -7.67
CA LEU A 118 8.12 -7.49 -7.46
C LEU A 118 7.42 -8.10 -6.25
N ILE A 119 6.84 -9.29 -6.40
CA ILE A 119 6.13 -9.99 -5.32
C ILE A 119 6.67 -11.41 -5.21
N ILE A 120 7.12 -11.78 -4.02
CA ILE A 120 7.77 -13.06 -3.74
C ILE A 120 7.16 -13.66 -2.47
N LEU A 121 6.94 -14.98 -2.45
CA LEU A 121 6.51 -15.74 -1.28
C LEU A 121 5.28 -15.16 -0.55
N SER A 122 4.35 -14.54 -1.28
CA SER A 122 3.21 -13.81 -0.71
C SER A 122 1.88 -14.46 -1.07
N VAL A 123 0.86 -14.24 -0.24
CA VAL A 123 -0.47 -14.83 -0.37
C VAL A 123 -1.50 -13.74 -0.68
N PHE A 124 -2.40 -14.02 -1.63
CA PHE A 124 -3.50 -13.13 -2.00
C PHE A 124 -4.82 -13.91 -1.98
N GLU A 125 -5.70 -13.57 -1.04
CA GLU A 125 -6.98 -14.27 -0.84
C GLU A 125 -8.14 -13.28 -0.84
N HIS A 126 -9.24 -13.62 -1.52
CA HIS A 126 -10.48 -12.85 -1.47
C HIS A 126 -10.37 -11.34 -1.78
N ASN A 127 -9.34 -10.91 -2.51
CA ASN A 127 -9.21 -9.52 -2.95
C ASN A 127 -10.06 -9.30 -4.21
N GLN A 128 -10.79 -8.18 -4.29
CA GLN A 128 -11.81 -7.97 -5.33
C GLN A 128 -11.64 -6.62 -6.03
N ALA A 129 -11.53 -6.65 -7.35
CA ALA A 129 -11.82 -5.50 -8.19
C ALA A 129 -13.34 -5.39 -8.39
N LEU A 130 -13.89 -4.18 -8.41
CA LEU A 130 -15.34 -3.92 -8.45
C LEU A 130 -15.84 -3.42 -9.81
N GLN A 131 -14.97 -3.35 -10.83
CA GLN A 131 -15.39 -3.13 -12.22
C GLN A 131 -16.08 -4.34 -12.85
#